data_AF-X1L5S4-F1
#
_entry.id   AF-X1L5S4-F1
#
_cell.length_a   1.000
_cell.length_b   1.000
_cell.length_c   1.000
_cell.angle_alpha   90.00
_cell.angle_beta   90.00
_cell.angle_gamma   90.00
#
_symmetry.space_group_name_H-M   'P 1'
#
loop_
_entity.id
_entity.type
_entity.pdbx_description
1 polymer ?
#
loop_
_entity_poly.entity_id
_entity_poly.type
_entity_poly.pdbx_seq_one_letter_code
_entity_poly.pdbx_strand_id
1 'polypeptide(L)'
;NNHIMDHGIKGLRTTIDALRDRGIAYVGAGENLDAARRILVREVNGVRIGVLAVAEHEFCIASNESPGANPLDVIDFVRNIDEHRSEYDNLIVLVHGGNEHYPYPRPGLIDTCRFLVEQGASAVICQHSHCVGCMETYQGAPIVYGQGNFLFDYPSTEAAWREGALICLEINDVGNFGVRLISYRQSDGQPGTRRMTADEESVFMNDFAARSEAITDVSFVKTQWETFCQDNKRYYLNTLHGKPRLLRRLAGKLDLLHYLDSRDVQRVRLNLIRCESLREALTTVLSMESDR
;
A
#
# COMPACT_ATOMS: atom_id res chain seq x y z
N ASN A 1 -6.16 -3.87 1.67
CA ASN A 1 -6.02 -4.38 0.29
C ASN A 1 -7.05 -3.69 -0.58
N ASN A 2 -6.60 -3.00 -1.64
CA ASN A 2 -7.44 -2.26 -2.57
C ASN A 2 -8.42 -3.13 -3.38
N HIS A 3 -8.15 -4.43 -3.52
CA HIS A 3 -8.99 -5.40 -4.23
C HIS A 3 -10.09 -6.05 -3.37
N ILE A 4 -10.22 -5.70 -2.09
CA ILE A 4 -11.21 -6.34 -1.19
C ILE A 4 -12.67 -6.12 -1.65
N MET A 5 -12.90 -5.12 -2.51
CA MET A 5 -14.21 -4.74 -3.03
C MET A 5 -14.43 -5.09 -4.52
N ASP A 6 -13.54 -5.86 -5.16
CA ASP A 6 -13.64 -6.20 -6.60
C ASP A 6 -14.94 -6.94 -6.95
N HIS A 7 -15.38 -7.82 -6.04
CA HIS A 7 -16.67 -8.52 -6.14
C HIS A 7 -17.81 -7.82 -5.37
N GLY A 8 -17.62 -6.54 -5.06
CA GLY A 8 -18.54 -5.70 -4.29
C GLY A 8 -18.80 -6.21 -2.86
N ILE A 9 -19.87 -5.69 -2.26
CA ILE A 9 -20.27 -5.99 -0.88
C ILE A 9 -20.42 -7.50 -0.64
N LYS A 10 -21.00 -8.22 -1.61
CA LYS A 10 -21.19 -9.66 -1.51
C LYS A 10 -19.86 -10.40 -1.43
N GLY A 11 -18.87 -9.98 -2.23
CA GLY A 11 -17.51 -10.52 -2.20
C GLY A 11 -16.85 -10.33 -0.84
N LEU A 12 -16.84 -9.08 -0.35
CA LEU A 12 -16.29 -8.75 0.98
C LEU A 12 -16.92 -9.59 2.10
N ARG A 13 -18.26 -9.67 2.14
CA ARG A 13 -18.99 -10.47 3.14
C ARG A 13 -18.64 -11.94 3.09
N THR A 14 -18.62 -12.51 1.88
CA THR A 14 -18.24 -13.92 1.68
C THR A 14 -16.82 -14.19 2.19
N THR A 15 -15.88 -13.28 1.95
CA THR A 15 -14.51 -13.35 2.46
C THR A 15 -14.48 -13.31 3.99
N ILE A 16 -15.18 -12.34 4.60
CA ILE A 16 -15.25 -12.19 6.06
C ILE A 16 -15.88 -13.42 6.72
N ASP A 17 -16.98 -13.92 6.18
CA ASP A 17 -17.68 -15.08 6.71
C ASP A 17 -16.80 -16.34 6.57
N ALA A 18 -16.12 -16.52 5.44
CA ALA A 18 -15.19 -17.64 5.25
C ALA A 18 -14.02 -17.64 6.25
N LEU A 19 -13.52 -16.47 6.63
CA LEU A 19 -12.48 -16.30 7.66
C LEU A 19 -13.06 -16.60 9.05
N ARG A 20 -14.24 -16.06 9.37
CA ARG A 20 -14.93 -16.27 10.65
C ARG A 20 -15.25 -17.74 10.88
N ASP A 21 -15.81 -18.43 9.88
CA ASP A 21 -16.17 -19.86 9.94
C ASP A 21 -14.95 -20.76 10.16
N ARG A 22 -13.76 -20.29 9.79
CA ARG A 22 -12.47 -21.00 9.98
C ARG A 22 -11.70 -20.54 11.21
N GLY A 23 -12.24 -19.59 11.99
CA GLY A 23 -11.56 -19.03 13.16
C GLY A 23 -10.31 -18.20 12.81
N ILE A 24 -10.20 -17.70 11.58
CA ILE A 24 -9.08 -16.88 11.13
C ILE A 24 -9.41 -15.41 11.43
N ALA A 25 -8.55 -14.77 12.23
CA ALA A 25 -8.68 -13.35 12.54
C ALA A 25 -8.31 -12.48 11.33
N TYR A 26 -8.94 -11.32 11.21
CA TYR A 26 -8.67 -10.35 10.14
C TYR A 26 -8.74 -8.91 10.66
N VAL A 27 -8.19 -7.98 9.88
CA VAL A 27 -8.11 -6.53 10.15
C VAL A 27 -8.31 -5.74 8.87
N GLY A 28 -8.63 -4.44 9.01
CA GLY A 28 -8.57 -3.47 7.92
C GLY A 28 -9.72 -3.55 6.91
N ALA A 29 -10.77 -4.31 7.20
CA ALA A 29 -12.01 -4.32 6.43
C ALA A 29 -13.21 -4.66 7.33
N GLY A 30 -14.39 -4.13 7.00
CA GLY A 30 -15.59 -4.32 7.82
C GLY A 30 -16.87 -3.87 7.15
N GLU A 31 -17.99 -4.04 7.87
CA GLU A 31 -19.32 -3.63 7.39
C GLU A 31 -19.52 -2.11 7.32
N ASN A 32 -18.64 -1.36 7.97
CA ASN A 32 -18.57 0.10 8.01
C ASN A 32 -17.17 0.53 8.49
N LEU A 33 -16.94 1.84 8.56
CA LEU A 33 -15.67 2.41 8.98
C LEU A 33 -15.24 1.96 10.39
N ASP A 34 -16.16 1.93 11.36
CA ASP A 34 -15.87 1.48 12.74
C ASP A 34 -15.38 0.04 12.79
N ALA A 35 -16.04 -0.86 12.05
CA ALA A 35 -15.63 -2.25 11.97
C ALA A 35 -14.29 -2.40 11.24
N ALA A 36 -14.05 -1.61 10.19
CA ALA A 36 -12.83 -1.68 9.39
C ALA A 36 -11.60 -1.17 10.17
N ARG A 37 -11.75 -0.13 10.98
CA ARG A 37 -10.66 0.51 11.75
C ARG A 37 -10.31 -0.20 13.06
N ARG A 38 -11.01 -1.27 13.42
CA ARG A 38 -10.76 -2.01 14.65
C ARG A 38 -9.33 -2.55 14.71
N ILE A 39 -8.63 -2.27 15.80
CA ILE A 39 -7.33 -2.85 16.11
C ILE A 39 -7.53 -4.29 16.57
N LEU A 40 -6.88 -5.24 15.91
CA LEU A 40 -6.86 -6.63 16.38
C LEU A 40 -5.80 -6.79 17.45
N VAL A 41 -6.21 -7.07 18.68
CA VAL A 41 -5.28 -7.38 19.76
C VAL A 41 -5.18 -8.89 19.96
N ARG A 42 -3.94 -9.38 20.06
CA ARG A 42 -3.63 -10.77 20.40
C ARG A 42 -2.54 -10.81 21.46
N GLU A 43 -2.77 -11.60 22.50
CA GLU A 43 -1.77 -11.86 23.52
C GLU A 43 -0.94 -13.09 23.14
N VAL A 44 0.37 -12.93 23.13
CA VAL A 44 1.34 -14.00 22.86
C VAL A 44 2.40 -13.95 23.95
N ASN A 45 2.54 -15.03 24.73
CA ASN A 45 3.49 -15.14 25.83
C ASN A 45 3.42 -13.95 26.82
N GLY A 46 2.22 -13.44 27.11
CA GLY A 46 2.01 -12.32 28.04
C GLY A 46 2.25 -10.93 27.43
N VAL A 47 2.54 -10.82 26.14
CA VAL A 47 2.68 -9.55 25.41
C VAL A 47 1.47 -9.34 24.50
N ARG A 48 0.83 -8.18 24.59
CA ARG A 48 -0.33 -7.81 23.77
C ARG A 48 0.13 -7.10 22.50
N ILE A 49 -0.18 -7.69 21.37
CA ILE A 49 0.18 -7.20 20.04
C ILE A 49 -1.09 -6.70 19.37
N GLY A 50 -1.14 -5.39 19.14
CA GLY A 50 -2.13 -4.74 18.28
C GLY A 50 -1.72 -4.84 16.82
N VAL A 51 -2.66 -5.12 15.93
CA VAL A 51 -2.48 -5.07 14.49
C VAL A 51 -3.57 -4.17 13.90
N LEU A 52 -3.16 -3.15 13.16
CA LEU A 52 -4.04 -2.26 12.43
C LEU A 52 -3.66 -2.30 10.95
N ALA A 53 -4.65 -2.40 10.08
CA ALA A 53 -4.43 -2.33 8.64
C ALA A 53 -5.17 -1.13 8.06
N VAL A 54 -4.51 -0.39 7.19
CA VAL A 54 -5.00 0.80 6.49
C VAL A 54 -4.70 0.67 5.00
N ALA A 55 -5.48 1.31 4.15
CA ALA A 55 -5.26 1.35 2.71
C ALA A 55 -5.39 2.78 2.19
N GLU A 56 -4.59 3.13 1.19
CA GLU A 56 -4.74 4.40 0.47
C GLU A 56 -6.14 4.54 -0.14
N HIS A 57 -6.56 5.78 -0.36
CA HIS A 57 -7.92 6.13 -0.74
C HIS A 57 -8.26 5.72 -2.19
N GLU A 58 -8.62 4.45 -2.34
CA GLU A 58 -9.10 3.87 -3.59
C GLU A 58 -10.61 3.57 -3.56
N PHE A 59 -11.11 2.83 -4.55
CA PHE A 59 -12.54 2.50 -4.68
C PHE A 59 -13.07 1.52 -3.63
N CYS A 60 -12.21 1.01 -2.75
CA CYS A 60 -12.55 -0.03 -1.78
C CYS A 60 -12.88 0.48 -0.39
N ILE A 61 -12.72 1.78 -0.13
CA ILE A 61 -12.74 2.36 1.22
C ILE A 61 -14.14 2.30 1.86
N ALA A 62 -14.17 1.90 3.14
CA ALA A 62 -15.36 1.92 3.98
C ALA A 62 -15.78 3.36 4.31
N SER A 63 -17.09 3.56 4.52
CA SER A 63 -17.63 4.79 5.09
C SER A 63 -18.42 4.47 6.36
N ASN A 64 -18.96 5.49 7.03
CA ASN A 64 -19.85 5.29 8.18
C ASN A 64 -21.05 4.38 7.86
N GLU A 65 -21.49 4.37 6.58
CA GLU A 65 -22.70 3.67 6.14
C GLU A 65 -22.42 2.55 5.13
N SER A 66 -21.17 2.37 4.70
CA SER A 66 -20.82 1.40 3.65
C SER A 66 -19.61 0.54 4.01
N PRO A 67 -19.63 -0.74 3.64
CA PRO A 67 -18.56 -1.67 3.94
C PRO A 67 -17.37 -1.44 3.02
N GLY A 68 -16.18 -1.85 3.45
CA GLY A 68 -14.95 -1.66 2.69
C GLY A 68 -13.68 -1.80 3.52
N ALA A 69 -12.56 -1.36 2.96
CA ALA A 69 -11.27 -1.29 3.62
C ALA A 69 -11.16 -0.05 4.53
N ASN A 70 -10.37 -0.17 5.59
CA ASN A 70 -10.04 0.96 6.47
C ASN A 70 -9.16 1.97 5.72
N PRO A 71 -9.57 3.24 5.57
CA PRO A 71 -8.76 4.25 4.91
C PRO A 71 -7.51 4.61 5.73
N LEU A 72 -6.46 5.00 5.01
CA LEU A 72 -5.34 5.74 5.55
C LEU A 72 -5.78 7.21 5.75
N ASP A 73 -6.44 7.47 6.87
CA ASP A 73 -6.74 8.81 7.36
C ASP A 73 -5.92 9.08 8.63
N VAL A 74 -5.02 10.07 8.56
CA VAL A 74 -4.08 10.37 9.64
C VAL A 74 -4.79 10.86 10.90
N ILE A 75 -5.89 11.59 10.77
CA ILE A 75 -6.64 12.14 11.90
C ILE A 75 -7.35 11.01 12.64
N ASP A 76 -8.05 10.16 11.89
CA ASP A 76 -8.76 9.03 12.47
C ASP A 76 -7.81 7.98 13.01
N PHE A 77 -6.65 7.78 12.39
CA PHE A 77 -5.58 6.93 12.91
C PHE A 77 -5.11 7.38 14.30
N VAL A 78 -4.80 8.67 14.47
CA VAL A 78 -4.37 9.24 15.76
C VAL A 78 -5.46 9.06 16.82
N ARG A 79 -6.72 9.39 16.49
CA ARG A 79 -7.85 9.21 17.42
C ARG A 79 -8.03 7.76 17.85
N ASN A 80 -7.99 6.85 16.89
CA ASN A 80 -8.17 5.42 17.15
C ASN A 80 -7.06 4.85 18.05
N ILE A 81 -5.81 5.29 17.84
CA ILE A 81 -4.69 4.90 18.71
C ILE A 81 -4.84 5.48 20.11
N ASP A 82 -5.20 6.75 20.24
CA ASP A 82 -5.37 7.38 21.55
C ASP A 82 -6.46 6.68 22.37
N GLU A 83 -7.60 6.37 21.74
CA GLU A 83 -8.72 5.66 22.37
C GLU A 83 -8.33 4.25 22.86
N HIS A 84 -7.50 3.52 22.12
CA HIS A 84 -7.19 2.10 22.39
C HIS A 84 -5.77 1.87 22.93
N ARG A 85 -5.03 2.94 23.28
CA ARG A 85 -3.59 2.86 23.62
C ARG A 85 -3.28 1.88 24.75
N SER A 86 -4.21 1.72 25.69
CA SER A 86 -4.06 0.83 26.84
C SER A 86 -4.28 -0.66 26.53
N GLU A 87 -4.77 -0.99 25.34
CA GLU A 87 -5.20 -2.36 24.99
C GLU A 87 -4.05 -3.25 24.51
N TYR A 88 -2.95 -2.66 24.02
CA TYR A 88 -1.79 -3.37 23.49
C TYR A 88 -0.49 -2.77 24.00
N ASP A 89 0.57 -3.58 23.99
CA ASP A 89 1.92 -3.15 24.35
C ASP A 89 2.71 -2.72 23.10
N ASN A 90 2.45 -3.38 21.97
CA ASN A 90 3.07 -3.09 20.67
C ASN A 90 2.00 -2.96 19.58
N LEU A 91 2.21 -2.06 18.62
CA LEU A 91 1.32 -1.88 17.47
C LEU A 91 2.06 -2.12 16.15
N ILE A 92 1.57 -3.09 15.36
CA ILE A 92 2.01 -3.32 14.00
C ILE A 92 0.99 -2.67 13.06
N VAL A 93 1.46 -1.81 12.16
CA VAL A 93 0.60 -1.18 11.15
C VAL A 93 0.91 -1.75 9.76
N LEU A 94 -0.10 -2.30 9.12
CA LEU A 94 -0.05 -2.73 7.73
C LEU A 94 -0.60 -1.61 6.84
N VAL A 95 0.23 -1.09 5.95
CA VAL A 95 -0.15 -0.01 5.03
C VAL A 95 -0.26 -0.59 3.62
N HIS A 96 -1.47 -0.66 3.08
CA HIS A 96 -1.68 -1.03 1.68
C HIS A 96 -1.61 0.24 0.82
N GLY A 97 -0.41 0.59 0.35
CA GLY A 97 -0.13 1.86 -0.31
C GLY A 97 1.27 1.91 -0.93
N GLY A 98 1.55 2.96 -1.68
CA GLY A 98 2.73 3.07 -2.55
C GLY A 98 2.39 2.90 -4.03
N ASN A 99 3.41 2.95 -4.89
CA ASN A 99 3.23 2.87 -6.32
C ASN A 99 3.57 1.46 -6.83
N GLU A 100 2.70 0.90 -7.67
CA GLU A 100 2.92 -0.41 -8.29
C GLU A 100 4.20 -0.40 -9.13
N HIS A 101 4.96 -1.49 -9.06
CA HIS A 101 6.23 -1.71 -9.76
C HIS A 101 7.32 -0.67 -9.44
N TYR A 102 7.18 0.07 -8.33
CA TYR A 102 8.17 1.04 -7.86
C TYR A 102 8.84 0.50 -6.57
N PRO A 103 10.13 0.09 -6.62
CA PRO A 103 10.79 -0.58 -5.50
C PRO A 103 11.30 0.39 -4.41
N TYR A 104 11.06 1.69 -4.57
CA TYR A 104 11.40 2.71 -3.59
C TYR A 104 10.10 3.34 -3.07
N PRO A 105 10.07 3.86 -1.84
CA PRO A 105 8.93 4.63 -1.38
C PRO A 105 8.95 6.04 -1.99
N ARG A 106 7.77 6.55 -2.35
CA ARG A 106 7.60 7.99 -2.65
C ARG A 106 7.85 8.83 -1.39
N PRO A 107 8.31 10.09 -1.51
CA PRO A 107 8.56 10.97 -0.35
C PRO A 107 7.39 11.02 0.64
N GLY A 108 6.16 11.22 0.17
CA GLY A 108 5.01 11.28 1.08
C GLY A 108 4.66 9.96 1.77
N LEU A 109 5.05 8.80 1.23
CA LEU A 109 4.88 7.50 1.90
C LEU A 109 5.90 7.34 3.03
N ILE A 110 7.14 7.80 2.84
CA ILE A 110 8.15 7.86 3.90
C ILE A 110 7.62 8.71 5.05
N ASP A 111 7.19 9.94 4.77
CA ASP A 111 6.68 10.87 5.78
C ASP A 111 5.49 10.28 6.52
N THR A 112 4.56 9.65 5.79
CA THR A 112 3.41 8.98 6.41
C THR A 112 3.86 7.86 7.33
N CYS A 113 4.69 6.92 6.88
CA CYS A 113 5.10 5.77 7.68
C CYS A 113 5.91 6.18 8.92
N ARG A 114 6.80 7.16 8.78
CA ARG A 114 7.53 7.75 9.91
C ARG A 114 6.58 8.41 10.91
N PHE A 115 5.57 9.13 10.44
CA PHE A 115 4.53 9.69 11.31
C PHE A 115 3.75 8.59 12.06
N LEU A 116 3.41 7.47 11.42
CA LEU A 116 2.75 6.36 12.12
C LEU A 116 3.61 5.82 13.28
N VAL A 117 4.93 5.76 13.08
CA VAL A 117 5.89 5.40 14.14
C VAL A 117 5.90 6.44 15.26
N GLU A 118 5.92 7.74 14.93
CA GLU A 118 5.85 8.83 15.92
C GLU A 118 4.59 8.75 16.80
N GLN A 119 3.48 8.24 16.26
CA GLN A 119 2.23 8.03 17.00
C GLN A 119 2.19 6.70 17.78
N GLY A 120 3.25 5.89 17.71
CA GLY A 120 3.44 4.68 18.51
C GLY A 120 3.27 3.36 17.78
N ALA A 121 3.30 3.35 16.44
CA ALA A 121 3.53 2.12 15.70
C ALA A 121 4.93 1.59 16.03
N SER A 122 5.01 0.34 16.47
CA SER A 122 6.26 -0.36 16.76
C SER A 122 6.88 -1.00 15.52
N ALA A 123 6.10 -1.19 14.46
CA ALA A 123 6.55 -1.57 13.12
C ALA A 123 5.52 -1.14 12.06
N VAL A 124 5.99 -0.78 10.86
CA VAL A 124 5.13 -0.42 9.72
C VAL A 124 5.52 -1.26 8.50
N ILE A 125 4.56 -2.01 7.96
CA ILE A 125 4.80 -2.91 6.81
C ILE A 125 3.91 -2.48 5.65
N CYS A 126 4.54 -2.03 4.57
CA CYS A 126 3.85 -1.62 3.35
C CYS A 126 3.62 -2.81 2.40
N GLN A 127 2.46 -2.81 1.79
CA GLN A 127 1.97 -3.73 0.76
C GLN A 127 1.45 -2.90 -0.41
N HIS A 128 1.07 -3.54 -1.54
CA HIS A 128 0.52 -2.94 -2.79
C HIS A 128 1.52 -2.81 -3.94
N SER A 129 2.79 -2.49 -3.70
CA SER A 129 3.75 -2.18 -4.77
C SER A 129 4.01 -3.32 -5.78
N HIS A 130 3.56 -4.55 -5.52
CA HIS A 130 3.78 -5.74 -6.37
C HIS A 130 5.25 -6.06 -6.66
N CYS A 131 6.17 -5.46 -5.91
CA CYS A 131 7.59 -5.75 -5.93
C CYS A 131 8.15 -5.67 -4.51
N VAL A 132 9.28 -6.33 -4.27
CA VAL A 132 9.99 -6.15 -3.01
C VAL A 132 10.69 -4.81 -3.03
N GLY A 133 10.37 -3.97 -2.04
CA GLY A 133 10.95 -2.64 -1.93
C GLY A 133 12.27 -2.65 -1.18
N CYS A 134 12.33 -1.81 -0.15
CA CYS A 134 13.45 -1.64 0.78
C CYS A 134 12.93 -1.47 2.21
N MET A 135 13.82 -1.23 3.17
CA MET A 135 13.45 -0.88 4.54
C MET A 135 14.28 0.26 5.10
N GLU A 136 13.78 0.86 6.16
CA GLU A 136 14.56 1.69 7.06
C GLU A 136 14.23 1.35 8.51
N THR A 137 15.06 1.82 9.44
CA THR A 137 14.75 1.85 10.86
C THR A 137 14.60 3.31 11.28
N TYR A 138 13.41 3.68 11.72
CA TYR A 138 13.09 5.05 12.14
C TYR A 138 12.67 5.04 13.62
N GLN A 139 13.37 5.82 14.45
CA GLN A 139 13.18 5.84 15.92
C GLN A 139 13.20 4.44 16.58
N GLY A 140 13.99 3.51 16.03
CA GLY A 140 14.08 2.13 16.51
C GLY A 140 13.00 1.18 15.97
N ALA A 141 11.96 1.69 15.31
CA ALA A 141 10.93 0.87 14.67
C ALA A 141 11.31 0.55 13.21
N PRO A 142 11.15 -0.70 12.75
CA PRO A 142 11.35 -1.04 11.36
C PRO A 142 10.18 -0.58 10.49
N ILE A 143 10.51 -0.03 9.33
CA ILE A 143 9.56 0.31 8.27
C ILE A 143 9.97 -0.45 7.00
N VAL A 144 9.09 -1.30 6.48
CA VAL A 144 9.33 -2.08 5.24
C VAL A 144 8.44 -1.55 4.13
N TYR A 145 9.03 -1.10 3.03
CA TYR A 145 8.35 -0.43 1.90
C TYR A 145 7.98 -1.39 0.75
N GLY A 146 7.46 -2.58 1.05
CA GLY A 146 6.96 -3.53 0.05
C GLY A 146 7.46 -4.96 0.25
N GLN A 147 6.53 -5.91 0.33
CA GLN A 147 6.80 -7.34 0.55
C GLN A 147 6.91 -8.18 -0.74
N GLY A 148 6.64 -7.59 -1.90
CA GLY A 148 6.43 -8.33 -3.14
C GLY A 148 5.11 -9.11 -3.15
N ASN A 149 5.00 -10.02 -4.11
CA ASN A 149 3.81 -10.85 -4.31
C ASN A 149 4.00 -12.19 -3.60
N PHE A 150 2.96 -12.77 -2.98
CA PHE A 150 3.07 -14.06 -2.28
C PHE A 150 2.55 -15.25 -3.08
N LEU A 151 1.31 -15.18 -3.57
CA LEU A 151 0.64 -16.27 -4.26
C LEU A 151 -0.37 -15.70 -5.27
N PHE A 152 0.10 -15.36 -6.46
CA PHE A 152 -0.72 -14.90 -7.57
C PHE A 152 -0.76 -15.99 -8.64
N ASP A 153 -1.90 -16.21 -9.26
CA ASP A 153 -2.14 -17.31 -10.21
C ASP A 153 -1.96 -16.91 -11.68
N TYR A 154 -1.54 -15.68 -11.96
CA TYR A 154 -1.23 -15.23 -13.31
C TYR A 154 0.27 -15.19 -13.61
N PRO A 155 0.66 -15.54 -14.86
CA PRO A 155 2.04 -15.51 -15.28
C PRO A 155 2.54 -14.07 -15.44
N SER A 156 3.80 -13.82 -15.10
CA SER A 156 4.51 -12.58 -15.44
C SER A 156 5.93 -12.91 -15.89
N THR A 157 6.42 -12.15 -16.87
CA THR A 157 7.81 -12.23 -17.32
C THR A 157 8.76 -11.43 -16.43
N GLU A 158 8.24 -10.52 -15.61
CA GLU A 158 9.06 -9.69 -14.72
C GLU A 158 9.62 -10.51 -13.55
N ALA A 159 10.90 -10.33 -13.23
CA ALA A 159 11.53 -11.01 -12.09
C ALA A 159 10.91 -10.53 -10.76
N ALA A 160 10.77 -9.22 -10.59
CA ALA A 160 10.19 -8.59 -9.40
C ALA A 160 8.77 -9.11 -9.08
N TRP A 161 7.99 -9.50 -10.10
CA TRP A 161 6.67 -10.10 -9.92
C TRP A 161 6.71 -11.43 -9.17
N ARG A 162 7.78 -12.19 -9.38
CA ARG A 162 7.97 -13.56 -8.91
C ARG A 162 8.73 -13.62 -7.59
N GLU A 163 9.14 -12.49 -7.03
CA GLU A 163 9.93 -12.40 -5.80
C GLU A 163 9.10 -11.79 -4.68
N GLY A 164 9.36 -12.25 -3.46
CA GLY A 164 8.69 -11.73 -2.26
C GLY A 164 9.44 -12.10 -0.99
N ALA A 165 9.09 -11.42 0.11
CA ALA A 165 9.61 -11.71 1.43
C ALA A 165 8.50 -11.76 2.48
N LEU A 166 8.49 -12.82 3.29
CA LEU A 166 7.72 -12.83 4.53
C LEU A 166 8.51 -12.05 5.57
N ILE A 167 7.86 -11.12 6.25
CA ILE A 167 8.49 -10.32 7.29
C ILE A 167 8.29 -11.04 8.62
N CYS A 168 9.38 -11.54 9.18
CA CYS A 168 9.38 -12.06 10.54
C CYS A 168 9.79 -10.93 11.49
N LEU A 169 8.84 -10.53 12.33
CA LEU A 169 9.05 -9.56 13.39
C LEU A 169 9.39 -10.30 14.69
N GLU A 170 10.60 -10.09 15.21
CA GLU A 170 11.11 -10.70 16.44
C GLU A 170 10.92 -9.71 17.59
N ILE A 171 9.94 -9.98 18.46
CA ILE A 171 9.60 -9.11 19.59
C ILE A 171 10.60 -9.37 20.72
N ASN A 172 11.55 -8.47 20.90
CA ASN A 172 12.58 -8.59 21.93
C ASN A 172 12.16 -7.91 23.23
N ASP A 173 11.52 -6.75 23.13
CA ASP A 173 10.97 -5.96 24.24
C ASP A 173 9.85 -5.05 23.71
N VAL A 174 9.13 -4.35 24.60
CA VAL A 174 8.13 -3.33 24.23
C VAL A 174 8.80 -2.26 23.36
N GLY A 175 8.28 -2.07 22.15
CA GLY A 175 8.76 -1.11 21.16
C GLY A 175 10.03 -1.52 20.41
N ASN A 176 10.60 -2.70 20.67
CA ASN A 176 11.84 -3.14 20.04
C ASN A 176 11.65 -4.44 19.24
N PHE A 177 11.77 -4.30 17.92
CA PHE A 177 11.56 -5.37 16.95
C PHE A 177 12.83 -5.67 16.15
N GLY A 178 13.29 -6.92 16.23
CA GLY A 178 14.16 -7.48 15.20
C GLY A 178 13.37 -7.76 13.92
N VAL A 179 14.01 -7.66 12.76
CA VAL A 179 13.39 -8.00 11.47
C VAL A 179 14.24 -9.04 10.77
N ARG A 180 13.59 -10.13 10.35
CA ARG A 180 14.19 -11.14 9.49
C ARG A 180 13.30 -11.38 8.28
N LEU A 181 13.89 -11.29 7.10
CA LEU A 181 13.21 -11.61 5.85
C LEU A 181 13.29 -13.11 5.58
N ILE A 182 12.18 -13.72 5.18
CA ILE A 182 12.16 -15.07 4.61
C ILE A 182 11.83 -14.91 3.14
N SER A 183 12.86 -14.96 2.31
CA SER A 183 12.76 -14.72 0.88
C SER A 183 12.18 -15.94 0.14
N TYR A 184 11.35 -15.68 -0.87
CA TYR A 184 10.69 -16.72 -1.62
C TYR A 184 10.43 -16.30 -3.06
N ARG A 185 10.14 -17.29 -3.91
CA ARG A 185 9.64 -17.10 -5.27
C ARG A 185 8.24 -17.63 -5.40
N GLN A 186 7.41 -16.91 -6.15
CA GLN A 186 6.00 -17.25 -6.39
C GLN A 186 5.70 -17.38 -7.88
N SER A 187 4.94 -18.42 -8.23
CA SER A 187 4.37 -18.66 -9.55
C SER A 187 5.35 -18.54 -10.72
N ASP A 188 6.58 -19.02 -10.51
CA ASP A 188 7.63 -19.05 -11.53
C ASP A 188 7.50 -20.31 -12.40
N GLY A 189 6.59 -20.28 -13.37
CA GLY A 189 6.31 -21.37 -14.29
C GLY A 189 5.29 -22.40 -13.80
N GLN A 190 5.01 -22.48 -12.49
CA GLN A 190 3.94 -23.27 -11.88
C GLN A 190 3.32 -22.52 -10.69
N PRO A 191 1.98 -22.53 -10.49
CA PRO A 191 1.36 -21.87 -9.34
C PRO A 191 1.90 -22.41 -8.01
N GLY A 192 2.25 -21.50 -7.10
CA GLY A 192 2.73 -21.84 -5.76
C GLY A 192 3.93 -21.01 -5.34
N THR A 193 4.40 -21.26 -4.12
CA THR A 193 5.49 -20.50 -3.51
C THR A 193 6.56 -21.46 -3.00
N ARG A 194 7.83 -21.12 -3.25
CA ARG A 194 8.99 -21.85 -2.70
C ARG A 194 9.98 -20.87 -2.09
N ARG A 195 10.73 -21.30 -1.07
CA ARG A 195 11.87 -20.50 -0.58
C ARG A 195 12.90 -20.32 -1.69
N MET A 196 13.59 -19.18 -1.67
CA MET A 196 14.77 -18.97 -2.50
C MET A 196 15.86 -19.97 -2.12
N THR A 197 16.70 -20.37 -3.09
CA THR A 197 17.95 -21.08 -2.79
C THR A 197 18.93 -20.13 -2.11
N ALA A 198 20.01 -20.65 -1.52
CA ALA A 198 21.02 -19.81 -0.87
C ALA A 198 21.64 -18.78 -1.82
N ASP A 199 21.85 -19.15 -3.09
CA ASP A 199 22.40 -18.25 -4.11
C ASP A 199 21.39 -17.15 -4.50
N GLU A 200 20.11 -17.53 -4.71
CA GLU A 200 19.03 -16.58 -4.99
C GLU A 200 18.84 -15.60 -3.82
N GLU A 201 18.80 -16.12 -2.59
CA GLU A 201 18.64 -15.33 -1.37
C GLU A 201 19.81 -14.37 -1.16
N SER A 202 21.04 -14.78 -1.46
CA SER A 202 22.21 -13.90 -1.34
C SER A 202 22.12 -12.69 -2.27
N VAL A 203 21.72 -12.88 -3.54
CA VAL A 203 21.51 -11.78 -4.49
C VAL A 203 20.36 -10.89 -4.04
N PHE A 204 19.23 -11.50 -3.69
CA PHE A 204 18.04 -10.80 -3.22
C PHE A 204 18.32 -9.91 -2.00
N MET A 205 19.02 -10.45 -1.01
CA MET A 205 19.34 -9.71 0.23
C MET A 205 20.35 -8.59 -0.03
N ASN A 206 21.32 -8.78 -0.92
CA ASN A 206 22.25 -7.71 -1.31
C ASN A 206 21.53 -6.56 -2.01
N ASP A 207 20.64 -6.87 -2.96
CA ASP A 207 19.86 -5.86 -3.68
C ASP A 207 18.90 -5.12 -2.73
N PHE A 208 18.25 -5.84 -1.83
CA PHE A 208 17.38 -5.26 -0.81
C PHE A 208 18.16 -4.34 0.15
N ALA A 209 19.33 -4.76 0.61
CA ALA A 209 20.20 -3.96 1.47
C ALA A 209 20.70 -2.70 0.76
N ALA A 210 21.12 -2.81 -0.51
CA ALA A 210 21.57 -1.68 -1.31
C ALA A 210 20.46 -0.64 -1.51
N ARG A 211 19.22 -1.06 -1.79
CA ARG A 211 18.07 -0.14 -1.86
C ARG A 211 17.77 0.50 -0.50
N SER A 212 17.89 -0.26 0.58
CA SER A 212 17.67 0.22 1.96
C SER A 212 18.70 1.27 2.37
N GLU A 213 19.97 1.09 1.99
CA GLU A 213 21.02 2.09 2.19
C GLU A 213 20.77 3.34 1.32
N ALA A 214 20.40 3.16 0.06
CA ALA A 214 20.19 4.27 -0.87
C ALA A 214 19.09 5.24 -0.43
N ILE A 215 17.99 4.74 0.19
CA ILE A 215 16.89 5.60 0.64
C ILE A 215 17.23 6.47 1.88
N THR A 216 18.40 6.25 2.50
CA THR A 216 18.88 7.15 3.56
C THR A 216 19.31 8.53 3.03
N ASP A 217 19.64 8.62 1.73
CA ASP A 217 19.90 9.88 1.05
C ASP A 217 18.59 10.45 0.48
N VAL A 218 18.12 11.55 1.09
CA VAL A 218 16.92 12.28 0.65
C VAL A 218 17.03 12.74 -0.81
N SER A 219 18.23 13.06 -1.29
CA SER A 219 18.46 13.49 -2.68
C SER A 219 18.27 12.33 -3.65
N PHE A 220 18.73 11.13 -3.28
CA PHE A 220 18.49 9.91 -4.04
C PHE A 220 17.00 9.62 -4.15
N VAL A 221 16.27 9.63 -3.03
CA VAL A 221 14.81 9.40 -3.01
C VAL A 221 14.08 10.38 -3.93
N LYS A 222 14.39 11.68 -3.81
CA LYS A 222 13.81 12.72 -4.65
C LYS A 222 14.09 12.47 -6.14
N THR A 223 15.34 12.15 -6.49
CA THR A 223 15.75 11.91 -7.88
C THR A 223 15.04 10.68 -8.47
N GLN A 224 14.96 9.57 -7.71
CA GLN A 224 14.25 8.37 -8.14
C GLN A 224 12.76 8.63 -8.31
N TRP A 225 12.16 9.43 -7.42
CA TRP A 225 10.75 9.79 -7.50
C TRP A 225 10.43 10.65 -8.72
N GLU A 226 11.24 11.67 -8.99
CA GLU A 226 11.10 12.52 -10.17
C GLU A 226 11.28 11.71 -11.46
N THR A 227 12.22 10.75 -11.47
CA THR A 227 12.43 9.83 -12.59
C THR A 227 11.18 8.97 -12.83
N PHE A 228 10.64 8.33 -11.78
CA PHE A 228 9.41 7.55 -11.86
C PHE A 228 8.23 8.39 -12.38
N CYS A 229 8.08 9.62 -11.88
CA CYS A 229 7.04 10.55 -12.32
C CYS A 229 7.20 10.93 -13.79
N GLN A 230 8.43 11.20 -14.23
CA GLN A 230 8.75 11.56 -15.60
C GLN A 230 8.47 10.39 -16.58
N ASP A 231 8.82 9.16 -16.21
CA ASP A 231 8.57 7.96 -17.01
C ASP A 231 7.06 7.67 -17.14
N ASN A 232 6.30 7.95 -16.08
CA ASN A 232 4.85 7.75 -16.04
C ASN A 232 4.02 8.99 -16.41
N LYS A 233 4.67 10.12 -16.74
CA LYS A 233 4.03 11.42 -16.99
C LYS A 233 2.86 11.33 -17.96
N ARG A 234 3.05 10.59 -19.06
CA ARG A 234 2.03 10.43 -20.10
C ARG A 234 0.75 9.79 -19.54
N TYR A 235 0.86 8.81 -18.66
CA TYR A 235 -0.29 8.18 -18.02
C TYR A 235 -1.08 9.19 -17.18
N TYR A 236 -0.40 9.91 -16.28
CA TYR A 236 -1.04 10.88 -15.39
C TYR A 236 -1.70 12.03 -16.15
N LEU A 237 -1.00 12.66 -17.09
CA LEU A 237 -1.54 13.78 -17.86
C LEU A 237 -2.72 13.37 -18.76
N ASN A 238 -2.66 12.19 -19.39
CA ASN A 238 -3.78 11.71 -20.22
C ASN A 238 -5.02 11.41 -19.37
N THR A 239 -4.81 10.88 -18.17
CA THR A 239 -5.89 10.59 -17.22
C THR A 239 -6.57 11.88 -16.76
N LEU A 240 -5.78 12.91 -16.44
CA LEU A 240 -6.29 14.23 -16.04
C LEU A 240 -6.99 14.98 -17.19
N HIS A 241 -6.30 15.20 -18.31
CA HIS A 241 -6.72 16.15 -19.34
C HIS A 241 -7.91 15.68 -20.19
N GLY A 242 -8.20 14.37 -20.23
CA GLY A 242 -9.29 13.85 -21.05
C GLY A 242 -9.10 14.11 -22.55
N LYS A 243 -10.20 14.09 -23.31
CA LYS A 243 -10.15 14.25 -24.77
C LYS A 243 -9.87 15.72 -25.17
N PRO A 244 -9.22 15.97 -26.33
CA PRO A 244 -8.84 17.32 -26.78
C PRO A 244 -9.99 18.33 -26.82
N ARG A 245 -9.68 19.62 -26.60
CA ARG A 245 -10.65 20.74 -26.59
C ARG A 245 -11.56 20.80 -27.83
N LEU A 246 -11.01 20.53 -29.01
CA LEU A 246 -11.78 20.52 -30.25
C LEU A 246 -12.85 19.42 -30.26
N LEU A 247 -12.48 18.21 -29.84
CA LEU A 247 -13.37 17.06 -29.70
C LEU A 247 -14.47 17.34 -28.68
N ARG A 248 -14.12 17.94 -27.54
CA ARG A 248 -15.09 18.32 -26.51
C ARG A 248 -16.05 19.41 -26.99
N ARG A 249 -15.58 20.42 -27.75
CA ARG A 249 -16.43 21.43 -28.39
C ARG A 249 -17.39 20.83 -29.41
N LEU A 250 -16.92 19.90 -30.23
CA LEU A 250 -17.76 19.20 -31.22
C LEU A 250 -18.81 18.32 -30.54
N ALA A 251 -18.42 17.51 -29.55
CA ALA A 251 -19.35 16.69 -28.80
C ALA A 251 -20.38 17.52 -28.00
N GLY A 252 -19.99 18.69 -27.48
CA GLY A 252 -20.91 19.64 -26.84
C GLY A 252 -21.97 20.19 -27.78
N LYS A 253 -21.62 20.44 -29.05
CA LYS A 253 -22.60 20.83 -30.08
C LYS A 253 -23.56 19.69 -30.47
N LEU A 254 -23.16 18.44 -30.24
CA LEU A 254 -23.91 17.23 -30.61
C LEU A 254 -24.61 16.57 -29.42
N ASP A 255 -24.55 17.17 -28.22
CA ASP A 255 -25.04 16.59 -26.95
C ASP A 255 -24.42 15.23 -26.58
N LEU A 256 -23.20 14.95 -27.07
CA LEU A 256 -22.47 13.70 -26.85
C LEU A 256 -21.43 13.82 -25.72
N LEU A 257 -21.49 14.87 -24.89
CA LEU A 257 -20.53 15.08 -23.80
C LEU A 257 -20.52 13.93 -22.79
N HIS A 258 -21.69 13.34 -22.52
CA HIS A 258 -21.83 12.22 -21.61
C HIS A 258 -21.11 10.93 -22.08
N TYR A 259 -20.85 10.80 -23.40
CA TYR A 259 -20.00 9.72 -23.94
C TYR A 259 -18.50 10.01 -23.78
N LEU A 260 -18.10 11.29 -23.71
CA LEU A 260 -16.71 11.68 -23.47
C LEU A 260 -16.33 11.70 -21.98
N ASP A 261 -17.31 11.94 -21.13
CA ASP A 261 -17.18 12.07 -19.67
C ASP A 261 -18.07 11.03 -18.97
N SER A 262 -17.94 9.77 -19.39
CA SER A 262 -18.68 8.65 -18.80
C SER A 262 -18.41 8.51 -17.30
N ARG A 263 -19.30 7.81 -16.58
CA ARG A 263 -19.13 7.53 -15.15
C ARG A 263 -17.78 6.86 -14.86
N ASP A 264 -17.34 5.94 -15.70
CA ASP A 264 -16.06 5.24 -15.51
C ASP A 264 -14.86 6.17 -15.66
N VAL A 265 -14.89 7.08 -16.64
CA VAL A 265 -13.84 8.11 -16.81
C VAL A 265 -13.76 9.01 -15.58
N GLN A 266 -14.91 9.44 -15.04
CA GLN A 266 -14.94 10.26 -13.83
C GLN A 266 -14.44 9.49 -12.60
N ARG A 267 -14.74 8.19 -12.49
CA ARG A 267 -14.22 7.33 -11.41
C ARG A 267 -12.70 7.27 -11.43
N VAL A 268 -12.08 7.01 -12.59
CA VAL A 268 -10.61 6.95 -12.70
C VAL A 268 -9.97 8.29 -12.32
N ARG A 269 -10.52 9.42 -12.79
CA ARG A 269 -10.04 10.76 -12.41
C ARG A 269 -10.19 11.03 -10.92
N LEU A 270 -11.30 10.60 -10.32
CA LEU A 270 -11.52 10.73 -8.89
C LEU A 270 -10.48 9.94 -8.09
N ASN A 271 -10.13 8.73 -8.54
CA ASN A 271 -9.08 7.92 -7.92
C ASN A 271 -7.72 8.59 -8.00
N LEU A 272 -7.39 9.16 -9.16
CA LEU A 272 -6.15 9.92 -9.38
C LEU A 272 -5.99 11.08 -8.39
N ILE A 273 -7.10 11.67 -7.92
CA ILE A 273 -7.09 12.76 -6.93
C ILE A 273 -7.13 12.23 -5.49
N ARG A 274 -7.89 11.16 -5.23
CA ARG A 274 -8.13 10.65 -3.88
C ARG A 274 -7.00 9.77 -3.35
N CYS A 275 -6.51 8.84 -4.17
CA CYS A 275 -5.41 7.96 -3.76
C CYS A 275 -4.14 8.79 -3.55
N GLU A 276 -3.50 8.61 -2.40
CA GLU A 276 -2.32 9.35 -1.99
C GLU A 276 -1.18 9.20 -2.99
N SER A 277 -0.89 7.97 -3.42
CA SER A 277 0.22 7.69 -4.36
C SER A 277 -0.03 8.23 -5.76
N LEU A 278 -1.26 8.15 -6.25
CA LEU A 278 -1.62 8.72 -7.55
C LEU A 278 -1.63 10.25 -7.51
N ARG A 279 -2.14 10.84 -6.41
CA ARG A 279 -2.19 12.29 -6.22
C ARG A 279 -0.80 12.90 -6.13
N GLU A 280 0.11 12.29 -5.37
CA GLU A 280 1.49 12.80 -5.27
C GLU A 280 2.18 12.75 -6.63
N ALA A 281 2.07 11.63 -7.35
CA ALA A 281 2.68 11.50 -8.68
C ALA A 281 2.12 12.54 -9.66
N LEU A 282 0.80 12.74 -9.66
CA LEU A 282 0.17 13.78 -10.49
C LEU A 282 0.68 15.18 -10.12
N THR A 283 0.76 15.49 -8.82
CA THR A 283 1.20 16.80 -8.35
C THR A 283 2.65 17.05 -8.71
N THR A 284 3.54 16.07 -8.52
CA THR A 284 4.95 16.13 -8.92
C THR A 284 5.08 16.35 -10.43
N VAL A 285 4.34 15.60 -11.26
CA VAL A 285 4.32 15.79 -12.71
C VAL A 285 3.88 17.20 -13.10
N LEU A 286 2.82 17.73 -12.47
CA LEU A 286 2.33 19.07 -12.78
C LEU A 286 3.33 20.16 -12.35
N SER A 287 3.98 20.02 -11.18
CA SER A 287 5.03 20.94 -10.74
C SER A 287 6.23 20.95 -11.70
N MET A 288 6.69 19.77 -12.13
CA MET A 288 7.78 19.65 -13.10
C MET A 288 7.45 20.28 -14.48
N GLU A 289 6.16 20.37 -14.84
CA GLU A 289 5.72 21.00 -16.09
C GLU A 289 5.43 22.50 -15.93
N SER A 290 5.08 22.97 -14.72
CA SER A 290 4.87 24.40 -14.45
C SER A 290 6.17 25.18 -14.30
N ASP A 291 7.22 24.51 -13.84
CA ASP A 291 8.51 25.14 -13.54
C ASP A 291 9.47 25.18 -14.76
N ARG A 292 8.99 24.73 -15.94
CA ARG A 292 9.68 24.78 -17.24
C ARG A 292 9.41 26.08 -17.98
#